data_AF-R1HRZ7-F1
#
_entry.id   AF-R1HRZ7-F1
#
_cell.length_a   1.000
_cell.length_b   1.000
_cell.length_c   1.000
_cell.angle_alpha   90.00
_cell.angle_beta   90.00
_cell.angle_gamma   90.00
#
_symmetry.space_group_name_H-M   'P 1'
#
loop_
_entity.id
_entity.type
_entity.pdbx_description
1 polymer ?
#
loop_
_entity_poly.entity_id
_entity_poly.type
_entity_poly.pdbx_seq_one_letter_code
_entity_poly.pdbx_strand_id
1 'polypeptide(L)'
;AATVGGAARVMRAGGFALAASCAVFGLTGRTGGAWTVVLLVAGAVALTLGEMWTSASSWTLSYDLADPRAHGQYQGVFEMTSGVGVLAGPILCTTVALSHGFWGWAGIGAGFAVVGLAVRRLAGRGGPGVHHPVRAEAV
;
A
#
# COMPACT_ATOMS: atom_id res chain seq x y z
N ALA A 1 1.43 9.56 -10.61
CA ALA A 1 2.70 10.28 -10.39
C ALA A 1 3.66 9.87 -11.50
N ALA A 2 4.07 10.79 -12.37
CA ALA A 2 4.76 10.45 -13.63
C ALA A 2 6.24 9.99 -13.48
N THR A 3 6.73 9.82 -12.25
CA THR A 3 8.10 9.41 -11.97
C THR A 3 8.14 8.41 -10.81
N VAL A 4 9.14 7.52 -10.82
CA VAL A 4 9.42 6.55 -9.73
C VAL A 4 9.50 7.24 -8.37
N GLY A 5 10.19 8.38 -8.27
CA GLY A 5 10.32 9.14 -7.02
C GLY A 5 8.98 9.71 -6.53
N GLY A 6 8.11 10.14 -7.46
CA GLY A 6 6.75 10.59 -7.16
C GLY A 6 5.85 9.42 -6.73
N ALA A 7 5.88 8.30 -7.45
CA ALA A 7 5.14 7.09 -7.13
C ALA A 7 5.54 6.55 -5.76
N ALA A 8 6.83 6.50 -5.44
CA ALA A 8 7.31 6.07 -4.13
C ALA A 8 6.87 7.01 -2.98
N ARG A 9 6.71 8.30 -3.25
CA ARG A 9 6.19 9.26 -2.26
C ARG A 9 4.70 9.01 -1.98
N VAL A 10 3.91 8.81 -3.03
CA VAL A 10 2.47 8.51 -2.93
C VAL A 10 2.26 7.14 -2.29
N MET A 11 3.05 6.13 -2.65
CA MET A 11 3.03 4.80 -2.02
C MET A 11 3.29 4.88 -0.52
N ARG A 12 4.27 5.69 -0.10
CA ARG A 12 4.56 5.94 1.33
C ARG A 12 3.37 6.61 2.04
N ALA A 13 2.74 7.59 1.40
CA ALA A 13 1.53 8.22 1.95
C ALA A 13 0.39 7.21 2.10
N GLY A 14 0.21 6.32 1.11
CA GLY A 14 -0.70 5.18 1.15
C GLY A 14 -0.46 4.28 2.36
N GLY A 15 0.79 3.83 2.54
CA GLY A 15 1.17 3.00 3.69
C GLY A 15 0.90 3.68 5.04
N PHE A 16 1.12 4.99 5.17
CA PHE A 16 0.78 5.72 6.39
C PHE A 16 -0.72 5.89 6.60
N ALA A 17 -1.52 6.06 5.54
CA ALA A 17 -2.97 6.09 5.64
C ALA A 17 -3.54 4.74 6.10
N LEU A 18 -3.00 3.62 5.57
CA LEU A 18 -3.34 2.26 6.03
C LEU A 18 -2.90 2.03 7.49
N ALA A 19 -1.74 2.54 7.90
CA ALA A 19 -1.31 2.48 9.29
C ALA A 19 -2.26 3.27 10.21
N ALA A 20 -2.68 4.46 9.78
CA ALA A 20 -3.63 5.29 10.52
C ALA A 20 -5.01 4.62 10.62
N SER A 21 -5.52 4.00 9.54
CA SER A 21 -6.79 3.28 9.59
C SER A 21 -6.74 2.11 10.57
N CYS A 22 -5.64 1.35 10.60
CA CYS A 22 -5.44 0.29 11.58
C CYS A 22 -5.48 0.83 13.01
N ALA A 23 -4.80 1.95 13.30
CA ALA A 23 -4.83 2.57 14.62
C ALA A 23 -6.26 2.99 15.02
N VAL A 24 -7.00 3.60 14.09
CA VAL A 24 -8.40 4.00 14.31
C VAL A 24 -9.29 2.79 14.59
N PHE A 25 -9.18 1.71 13.81
CA PHE A 25 -9.92 0.47 14.05
C PHE A 25 -9.57 -0.16 15.40
N GLY A 26 -8.31 -0.15 15.81
CA GLY A 26 -7.90 -0.62 17.14
C GLY A 26 -8.54 0.17 18.29
N LEU A 27 -8.84 1.45 18.10
CA LEU A 27 -9.50 2.29 19.11
C LEU A 27 -10.99 2.00 19.24
N THR A 28 -11.64 1.46 18.19
CA THR A 28 -13.09 1.17 18.20
C THR A 28 -13.47 0.18 19.30
N GLY A 29 -12.58 -0.77 19.64
CA GLY A 29 -12.79 -1.71 20.74
C GLY A 29 -12.83 -1.09 22.14
N ARG A 30 -12.49 0.20 22.27
CA ARG A 30 -12.56 0.98 23.52
C ARG A 30 -13.72 1.98 23.55
N THR A 31 -14.53 2.03 22.50
CA THR A 31 -15.65 2.96 22.36
C THR A 31 -16.98 2.22 22.27
N GLY A 32 -18.09 2.95 22.42
CA GLY A 32 -19.45 2.42 22.24
C GLY A 32 -20.38 3.41 21.53
N GLY A 33 -21.53 2.92 21.06
CA GLY A 33 -22.60 3.74 20.48
C GLY A 33 -22.15 4.57 19.26
N ALA A 34 -22.63 5.82 19.19
CA ALA A 34 -22.38 6.71 18.06
C ALA A 34 -20.87 6.97 17.80
N TRP A 35 -20.05 7.01 18.85
CA TRP A 35 -18.61 7.22 18.71
C TRP A 35 -17.91 6.09 17.95
N THR A 36 -18.38 4.85 18.14
CA THR A 36 -17.82 3.69 17.41
C THR A 36 -18.11 3.82 15.92
N VAL A 37 -19.32 4.23 15.55
CA VAL A 37 -19.72 4.45 14.16
C VAL A 37 -18.86 5.54 13.50
N VAL A 38 -18.65 6.67 14.20
CA VAL A 38 -17.81 7.76 13.70
C VAL A 38 -16.37 7.29 13.46
N LEU A 39 -15.78 6.53 14.41
CA LEU A 39 -14.43 5.98 14.25
C LEU A 39 -14.36 4.96 13.11
N LEU A 40 -15.36 4.08 12.97
CA LEU A 40 -15.41 3.12 11.87
C LEU A 40 -15.47 3.82 10.50
N VAL A 41 -16.30 4.86 10.37
CA VAL A 41 -16.38 5.66 9.13
C VAL A 41 -15.05 6.37 8.87
N ALA A 42 -14.44 7.00 9.88
CA ALA A 42 -13.15 7.66 9.73
C ALA A 42 -12.03 6.68 9.32
N GLY A 43 -12.01 5.50 9.95
CA GLY A 43 -11.07 4.42 9.62
C GLY A 43 -11.28 3.89 8.21
N ALA A 44 -12.53 3.71 7.77
CA ALA A 44 -12.85 3.29 6.41
C ALA A 44 -12.42 4.34 5.36
N VAL A 45 -12.63 5.63 5.61
CA VAL A 45 -12.15 6.69 4.72
C VAL A 45 -10.62 6.67 4.62
N ALA A 46 -9.91 6.56 5.74
CA ALA A 46 -8.45 6.45 5.74
C ALA A 46 -7.96 5.20 5.00
N LEU A 47 -8.65 4.07 5.17
CA LEU A 47 -8.38 2.81 4.46
C LEU A 47 -8.51 3.03 2.95
N THR A 48 -9.64 3.55 2.49
CA THR A 48 -9.92 3.78 1.06
C THR A 48 -8.91 4.75 0.45
N LEU A 49 -8.57 5.86 1.13
CA LEU A 49 -7.52 6.77 0.67
C LEU A 49 -6.16 6.05 0.54
N GLY A 50 -5.84 5.19 1.51
CA GLY A 50 -4.67 4.33 1.47
C GLY A 50 -4.65 3.44 0.23
N GLU A 51 -5.72 2.68 0.01
CA GLU A 51 -5.88 1.77 -1.14
C GLU A 51 -5.79 2.50 -2.47
N MET A 52 -6.39 3.69 -2.58
CA MET A 52 -6.32 4.52 -3.78
C MET A 52 -4.89 4.98 -4.06
N TRP A 53 -4.15 5.45 -3.06
CA TRP A 53 -2.76 5.89 -3.21
C TRP A 53 -1.82 4.74 -3.54
N THR A 54 -1.98 3.59 -2.90
CA THR A 54 -1.17 2.39 -3.22
C THR A 54 -1.49 1.89 -4.62
N SER A 55 -2.76 1.83 -5.00
CA SER A 55 -3.20 1.42 -6.34
C SER A 55 -2.63 2.33 -7.41
N ALA A 56 -2.78 3.65 -7.27
CA ALA A 56 -2.28 4.63 -8.24
C ALA A 56 -0.75 4.62 -8.39
N SER A 57 -0.03 4.24 -7.34
CA SER A 57 1.45 4.20 -7.35
C SER A 57 2.02 2.88 -7.85
N SER A 58 1.29 1.78 -7.63
CA SER A 58 1.75 0.42 -7.92
C SER A 58 2.04 0.19 -9.41
N TRP A 59 1.21 0.73 -10.30
CA TRP A 59 1.42 0.65 -11.75
C TRP A 59 2.76 1.27 -12.15
N THR A 60 2.99 2.55 -11.83
CA THR A 60 4.26 3.22 -12.13
C THR A 60 5.47 2.49 -11.54
N LEU A 61 5.37 2.05 -10.27
CA LEU A 61 6.48 1.37 -9.61
C LEU A 61 6.80 0.00 -10.23
N SER A 62 5.79 -0.72 -10.72
CA SER A 62 5.96 -2.07 -11.26
C SER A 62 6.48 -2.05 -12.70
N TYR A 63 6.04 -1.09 -13.52
CA TYR A 63 6.51 -0.96 -14.89
C TYR A 63 7.87 -0.26 -14.98
N ASP A 64 8.08 0.87 -14.28
CA ASP A 64 9.31 1.64 -14.42
C ASP A 64 10.53 0.97 -13.76
N LEU A 65 10.31 0.01 -12.85
CA LEU A 65 11.38 -0.80 -12.24
C LEU A 65 11.64 -2.12 -12.97
N ALA A 66 10.75 -2.54 -13.88
CA ALA A 66 10.90 -3.81 -14.57
C ALA A 66 11.96 -3.72 -15.67
N ASP A 67 12.72 -4.81 -15.87
CA ASP A 67 13.62 -4.92 -17.02
C ASP A 67 12.78 -4.99 -18.31
N PRO A 68 13.05 -4.11 -19.30
CA PRO A 68 12.34 -4.10 -20.58
C PRO A 68 12.32 -5.45 -21.31
N ARG A 69 13.33 -6.30 -21.08
CA ARG A 69 13.47 -7.61 -21.74
C ARG A 69 12.65 -8.71 -21.06
N ALA A 70 12.13 -8.46 -19.86
CA ALA A 70 11.46 -9.47 -19.04
C ALA A 70 10.12 -9.00 -18.45
N HIS A 71 9.45 -8.00 -19.04
CA HIS A 71 8.19 -7.44 -18.53
C HIS A 71 7.15 -8.50 -18.14
N GLY A 72 6.95 -9.56 -18.94
CA GLY A 72 5.99 -10.62 -18.63
C GLY A 72 6.31 -11.37 -17.33
N GLN A 73 7.59 -11.59 -17.03
CA GLN A 73 8.02 -12.25 -15.80
C GLN A 73 7.80 -11.33 -14.58
N TYR A 74 8.14 -10.05 -14.71
CA TYR A 74 7.91 -9.06 -13.64
C TYR A 74 6.42 -8.89 -13.33
N GLN A 75 5.57 -8.85 -14.36
CA GLN A 75 4.12 -8.77 -14.18
C GLN A 75 3.55 -10.05 -13.56
N GLY A 76 4.06 -11.23 -13.93
CA GLY A 76 3.68 -12.48 -13.27
C GLY A 76 3.98 -12.48 -11.76
N VAL A 77 5.16 -11.99 -11.36
CA VAL A 77 5.54 -11.86 -9.95
C VAL A 77 4.69 -10.82 -9.22
N PHE A 78 4.41 -9.69 -9.87
CA PHE A 78 3.54 -8.64 -9.32
C PHE A 78 2.14 -9.18 -9.01
N GLU A 79 1.51 -9.86 -9.97
CA GLU A 79 0.18 -10.45 -9.80
C GLU A 79 0.17 -11.58 -8.76
N MET A 80 1.19 -12.43 -8.73
CA MET A 80 1.34 -13.42 -7.65
C MET A 80 1.37 -12.77 -6.27
N THR A 81 2.12 -11.68 -6.13
CA THR A 81 2.22 -10.95 -4.86
C THR A 81 0.89 -10.33 -4.46
N SER A 82 0.14 -9.80 -5.43
CA SER A 82 -1.23 -9.29 -5.23
C SER A 82 -2.16 -10.39 -4.70
N GLY A 83 -2.16 -11.57 -5.35
CA GLY A 83 -2.93 -12.73 -4.90
C GLY A 83 -2.58 -13.19 -3.48
N VAL A 84 -1.28 -13.23 -3.14
CA VAL A 84 -0.82 -13.52 -1.77
C VAL A 84 -1.35 -12.48 -0.77
N GLY A 85 -1.35 -11.20 -1.14
CA GLY A 85 -1.89 -10.13 -0.30
C GLY A 85 -3.38 -10.32 0.01
N VAL A 86 -4.19 -10.69 -1.00
CA VAL A 86 -5.63 -10.98 -0.84
C VAL A 86 -5.86 -12.14 0.13
N LEU A 87 -5.04 -13.19 0.07
CA LEU A 87 -5.13 -14.33 1.00
C LEU A 87 -4.66 -13.97 2.41
N ALA A 88 -3.58 -13.18 2.51
CA ALA A 88 -2.99 -12.80 3.79
C ALA A 88 -3.90 -11.85 4.60
N GLY A 89 -4.67 -10.97 3.95
CA GLY A 89 -5.51 -9.98 4.61
C GLY A 89 -6.47 -10.59 5.65
N PRO A 90 -7.39 -11.50 5.27
CA PRO A 90 -8.31 -12.15 6.20
C PRO A 90 -7.59 -12.93 7.31
N ILE A 91 -6.49 -13.60 7.01
CA ILE A 91 -5.70 -14.35 8.00
C ILE A 91 -5.12 -13.41 9.05
N LEU A 92 -4.49 -12.30 8.63
CA LEU A 92 -3.92 -11.32 9.55
C LEU A 92 -5.00 -10.63 10.38
N CYS A 93 -6.12 -10.26 9.76
CA CYS A 93 -7.24 -9.67 10.49
C CYS A 93 -7.78 -10.61 11.58
N THR A 94 -8.02 -11.87 11.24
CA THR A 94 -8.61 -12.84 12.19
C THR A 94 -7.63 -13.29 13.27
N THR A 95 -6.38 -13.62 12.90
CA THR A 95 -5.41 -14.22 13.81
C THR A 95 -4.58 -13.23 14.60
N VAL A 96 -4.38 -12.00 14.10
CA VAL A 96 -3.57 -10.97 14.75
C VAL A 96 -4.44 -9.85 15.27
N ALA A 97 -5.25 -9.22 14.40
CA ALA A 97 -6.00 -8.03 14.77
C ALA A 97 -7.10 -8.31 15.80
N LEU A 98 -7.95 -9.30 15.55
CA LEU A 98 -9.08 -9.61 16.43
C LEU A 98 -8.66 -10.29 17.74
N SER A 99 -7.63 -11.14 17.72
CA SER A 99 -7.16 -11.89 18.89
C SER A 99 -6.39 -11.04 19.91
N HIS A 100 -5.69 -9.99 19.47
CA HIS A 100 -4.88 -9.11 20.32
C HIS A 100 -5.49 -7.70 20.50
N GLY A 101 -6.70 -7.48 19.97
CA GLY A 101 -7.39 -6.19 20.02
C GLY A 101 -6.53 -5.05 19.47
N PHE A 102 -6.40 -3.97 20.25
CA PHE A 102 -5.63 -2.78 19.83
C PHE A 102 -4.19 -3.09 19.41
N TRP A 103 -3.49 -3.99 20.12
CA TRP A 103 -2.10 -4.30 19.82
C TRP A 103 -1.93 -5.06 18.50
N GLY A 104 -2.91 -5.90 18.15
CA GLY A 104 -2.94 -6.59 16.86
C GLY A 104 -3.04 -5.61 15.70
N TRP A 105 -3.98 -4.66 15.80
CA TRP A 105 -4.13 -3.57 14.84
C TRP A 105 -2.88 -2.68 14.76
N ALA A 106 -2.29 -2.33 15.89
CA ALA A 106 -1.06 -1.54 15.93
C ALA A 106 0.11 -2.26 15.26
N GLY A 107 0.25 -3.57 15.44
CA GLY A 107 1.26 -4.39 14.79
C GLY A 107 1.12 -4.41 13.26
N ILE A 108 -0.10 -4.61 12.75
CA ILE A 108 -0.38 -4.56 11.31
C ILE A 108 -0.09 -3.16 10.76
N GLY A 109 -0.55 -2.12 11.46
CA GLY A 109 -0.30 -0.72 11.08
C GLY A 109 1.19 -0.38 11.03
N ALA A 110 1.98 -0.87 11.98
CA ALA A 110 3.44 -0.73 11.96
C ALA A 110 4.05 -1.42 10.73
N GLY A 111 3.56 -2.59 10.35
CA GLY A 111 3.95 -3.27 9.11
C GLY A 111 3.74 -2.41 7.87
N PHE A 112 2.54 -1.82 7.70
CA PHE A 112 2.26 -0.92 6.59
C PHE A 112 3.17 0.32 6.58
N ALA A 113 3.43 0.91 7.74
CA ALA A 113 4.33 2.06 7.87
C ALA A 113 5.78 1.70 7.48
N VAL A 114 6.27 0.54 7.93
CA VAL A 114 7.62 0.04 7.59
C VAL A 114 7.75 -0.19 6.09
N VAL A 115 6.76 -0.85 5.46
CA VAL A 115 6.76 -1.07 4.00
C VAL A 115 6.74 0.26 3.23
N GLY A 116 5.90 1.21 3.64
CA GLY A 116 5.86 2.55 3.03
C GLY A 116 7.20 3.29 3.11
N LEU A 117 7.91 3.16 4.24
CA LEU A 117 9.26 3.71 4.40
C LEU A 117 10.28 2.98 3.52
N ALA A 118 10.22 1.65 3.48
CA ALA A 118 11.13 0.82 2.68
C ALA A 118 11.04 1.14 1.19
N VAL A 119 9.83 1.26 0.63
CA VAL A 119 9.62 1.63 -0.78
C VAL A 119 10.29 2.95 -1.10
N ARG A 120 10.13 3.98 -0.26
CA ARG A 120 10.79 5.28 -0.49
C ARG A 120 12.32 5.22 -0.39
N ARG A 121 12.86 4.36 0.48
CA ARG A 121 14.30 4.16 0.61
C ARG A 121 14.88 3.40 -0.58
N LEU A 122 14.17 2.39 -1.08
CA LEU A 122 14.60 1.58 -2.23
C LEU A 122 14.47 2.36 -3.54
N ALA A 123 13.35 3.05 -3.76
CA ALA A 123 13.16 3.91 -4.92
C ALA A 123 14.10 5.13 -4.96
N GLY A 124 14.65 5.53 -3.81
CA GLY A 124 15.70 6.55 -3.74
C GLY A 124 17.10 6.05 -4.10
N ARG A 125 17.29 4.73 -4.21
CA ARG A 125 18.57 4.10 -4.60
C ARG A 125 18.62 3.72 -6.08
N GLY A 126 17.47 3.52 -6.73
CA GLY A 126 17.38 3.45 -8.19
C GLY A 126 17.66 4.83 -8.78
N GLY A 127 18.83 5.01 -9.41
CA GLY A 127 19.13 6.22 -10.18
C GLY A 127 18.09 6.46 -11.29
N PRO A 128 18.02 7.68 -11.86
CA PRO A 128 16.99 8.06 -12.82
C PRO A 128 16.91 7.04 -13.98
N GLY A 129 15.82 6.29 -14.02
CA GLY A 129 15.52 5.38 -15.13
C GLY A 129 15.48 6.19 -16.42
N VAL A 130 16.23 5.73 -17.41
CA VAL A 130 16.28 6.31 -18.75
C VAL A 130 14.87 6.25 -19.33
N HIS A 131 14.21 7.41 -19.46
CA HIS A 131 12.99 7.53 -20.25
C HIS A 131 13.32 7.10 -21.69
N HIS A 132 12.81 5.96 -22.12
CA HIS A 132 12.55 5.78 -23.55
C HIS A 132 11.24 6.52 -23.83
N PRO A 133 11.27 7.69 -24.50
CA PRO A 133 10.03 8.28 -24.99
C PRO A 133 9.37 7.21 -25.86
N VAL A 134 8.15 6.81 -25.49
CA VAL A 134 7.28 6.06 -26.39
C VAL A 134 7.13 6.95 -27.59
N ARG A 135 7.87 6.66 -28.67
CA ARG A 135 7.69 7.38 -29.92
C ARG A 135 6.24 7.17 -30.29
N ALA A 136 5.51 8.27 -30.36
CA ALA A 136 4.25 8.35 -31.08
C ALA A 136 4.56 8.14 -32.57
N GLU A 137 4.91 6.91 -32.95
CA GLU A 137 4.92 6.50 -34.35
C GLU A 137 3.50 6.03 -34.66
N ALA A 138 2.74 6.99 -35.18
CA ALA A 138 1.58 6.87 -36.06
C ALA A 138 0.96 5.47 -36.23
N VAL A 139 -0.23 5.30 -35.65
CA VAL A 139 -1.36 4.61 -36.30
C VAL A 139 -2.62 5.39 -35.99
#